data_AF-A0A2U2SBH2-F1
#
_entry.id   AF-A0A2U2SBH2-F1
#
_cell.length_a   1.000
_cell.length_b   1.000
_cell.length_c   1.000
_cell.angle_alpha   90.00
_cell.angle_beta   90.00
_cell.angle_gamma   90.00
#
_symmetry.space_group_name_H-M   'P 1'
#
loop_
_entity.id
_entity.type
_entity.pdbx_description
1 polymer ?
#
loop_
_entity_poly.entity_id
_entity_poly.type
_entity_poly.pdbx_seq_one_letter_code
_entity_poly.pdbx_strand_id
1 'polypeptide(L)'
;MNVPEDEPATPSSADFEQRFFAGAEIVTLQIEVLKETYDEMLKVIQRNGWELEEGLRILLTLGSGYAQGRYLLQADTEQQHRLAERLADLESVAAVMKFRTYTFMRDNQVLEMRSAALQNAVVGLEAVVQRLRSERDALCAELEKLRAEVTRLQHSAGNSATLMTSASPPEVPAPPGNKLLYVLHLLTCGLQRGNSGCRRSGWWRARS
;
A
#
# COMPACT_ATOMS: atom_id res chain seq x y z
N MET A 1 -32.53 -15.85 -23.58
CA MET A 1 -32.10 -14.55 -24.12
C MET A 1 -30.63 -14.40 -23.78
N ASN A 2 -29.74 -14.58 -24.75
CA ASN A 2 -28.32 -14.33 -24.57
C ASN A 2 -28.12 -12.81 -24.70
N VAL A 3 -27.74 -12.16 -23.62
CA VAL A 3 -27.28 -10.78 -23.67
C VAL A 3 -25.85 -10.85 -24.23
N PRO A 4 -25.55 -10.26 -25.40
CA PRO A 4 -24.18 -10.14 -25.85
C PRO A 4 -23.43 -9.22 -24.88
N GLU A 5 -22.55 -9.80 -24.07
CA GLU A 5 -21.62 -9.09 -23.19
C GLU A 5 -20.49 -8.46 -24.01
N ASP A 6 -20.81 -7.45 -24.80
CA ASP A 6 -19.81 -6.47 -25.26
C ASP A 6 -19.83 -5.30 -24.27
N GLU A 7 -19.50 -5.57 -22.99
CA GLU A 7 -19.15 -4.46 -22.09
C GLU A 7 -17.83 -3.86 -22.60
N PRO A 8 -17.81 -2.56 -22.93
CA PRO A 8 -16.58 -1.93 -23.39
C PRO A 8 -15.56 -2.04 -22.27
N ALA A 9 -14.48 -2.78 -22.53
CA ALA A 9 -13.37 -2.94 -21.62
C ALA A 9 -12.98 -1.56 -21.09
N THR A 10 -12.98 -1.40 -19.77
CA THR A 10 -12.55 -0.16 -19.15
C THR A 10 -11.09 0.07 -19.57
N PRO A 11 -10.78 1.21 -20.20
CA PRO A 11 -9.42 1.47 -20.68
C PRO A 11 -8.46 1.43 -19.49
N SER A 12 -7.30 0.80 -19.68
CA SER A 12 -6.32 0.71 -18.61
C SER A 12 -5.78 2.10 -18.24
N SER A 13 -5.25 2.23 -17.02
CA SER A 13 -4.57 3.45 -16.56
C SER A 13 -3.48 3.89 -17.55
N ALA A 14 -2.73 2.93 -18.12
CA ALA A 14 -1.71 3.15 -19.12
C ALA A 14 -2.27 3.68 -20.47
N ASP A 15 -3.39 3.13 -20.94
CA ASP A 15 -4.02 3.61 -22.19
C ASP A 15 -4.52 5.05 -22.06
N PHE A 16 -5.06 5.40 -20.88
CA PHE A 16 -5.47 6.76 -20.58
C PHE A 16 -4.26 7.70 -20.55
N GLU A 17 -3.17 7.31 -19.89
CA GLU A 17 -1.95 8.11 -19.81
C GLU A 17 -1.39 8.40 -21.20
N GLN A 18 -1.28 7.37 -22.04
CA GLN A 18 -0.81 7.53 -23.42
C GLN A 18 -1.73 8.43 -24.24
N ARG A 19 -3.05 8.40 -24.00
CA ARG A 19 -4.00 9.21 -24.78
C ARG A 19 -4.02 10.69 -24.38
N PHE A 20 -3.93 11.00 -23.09
CA PHE A 20 -4.16 12.35 -22.57
C PHE A 20 -2.88 13.05 -22.07
N PHE A 21 -1.86 12.26 -21.75
CA PHE A 21 -0.63 12.71 -21.09
C PHE A 21 0.64 12.16 -21.76
N ALA A 22 0.57 11.77 -23.04
CA ALA A 22 1.77 11.35 -23.78
C ALA A 22 2.88 12.41 -23.67
N GLY A 23 3.99 12.03 -23.05
CA GLY A 23 5.14 12.92 -22.85
C GLY A 23 4.95 13.98 -21.75
N ALA A 24 3.93 13.87 -20.89
CA ALA A 24 3.81 14.74 -19.74
C ALA A 24 4.93 14.45 -18.73
N GLU A 25 5.73 15.46 -18.44
CA GLU A 25 6.80 15.40 -17.45
C GLU A 25 6.55 16.45 -16.35
N ILE A 26 6.76 16.06 -15.09
CA ILE A 26 6.75 17.00 -13.98
C ILE A 26 8.08 17.73 -13.97
N VAL A 27 8.05 19.03 -14.26
CA VAL A 27 9.22 19.91 -14.18
C VAL A 27 9.20 20.65 -12.85
N THR A 28 10.33 20.66 -12.14
CA THR A 28 10.51 21.48 -10.94
C THR A 28 11.06 22.85 -11.34
N LEU A 29 10.36 23.90 -10.93
CA LEU A 29 10.75 25.29 -11.16
C LEU A 29 11.24 25.93 -9.86
N GLN A 30 12.39 26.59 -9.90
CA GLN A 30 12.92 27.37 -8.78
C GLN A 30 12.99 28.83 -9.20
N ILE A 31 12.34 29.71 -8.43
CA ILE A 31 12.27 31.15 -8.70
C ILE A 31 12.62 31.89 -7.40
N GLU A 32 13.57 32.81 -7.49
CA GLU A 32 13.86 33.75 -6.41
C GLU A 32 12.86 34.91 -6.48
N VAL A 33 12.12 35.12 -5.40
CA VAL A 33 11.16 36.22 -5.26
C VAL A 33 11.46 37.03 -4.01
N LEU A 34 11.14 38.32 -4.06
CA LEU A 34 11.19 39.16 -2.87
C LEU A 34 10.24 38.62 -1.80
N LYS A 35 10.65 38.76 -0.53
CA LYS A 35 9.88 38.24 0.61
C LYS A 35 8.49 38.86 0.66
N GLU A 36 8.39 40.15 0.37
CA GLU A 36 7.15 40.90 0.36
C GLU A 36 6.15 40.32 -0.65
N THR A 37 6.62 40.02 -1.87
CA THR A 37 5.80 39.39 -2.91
C THR A 37 5.36 37.98 -2.50
N TYR A 38 6.25 37.21 -1.88
CA TYR A 38 5.90 35.89 -1.36
C TYR A 38 4.82 35.97 -0.27
N ASP A 39 4.97 36.89 0.69
CA ASP A 39 3.99 37.10 1.77
C ASP A 39 2.63 37.58 1.22
N GLU A 40 2.61 38.38 0.16
CA GLU A 40 1.38 38.77 -0.54
C GLU A 40 0.70 37.59 -1.23
N MET A 41 1.48 36.75 -1.95
CA MET A 41 0.96 35.52 -2.54
C MET A 41 0.37 34.61 -1.47
N LEU A 42 1.05 34.43 -0.33
CA LEU A 42 0.53 33.64 0.79
C LEU A 42 -0.80 34.16 1.33
N LYS A 43 -0.97 35.48 1.46
CA LYS A 43 -2.25 36.07 1.91
C LYS A 43 -3.37 35.76 0.94
N VAL A 44 -3.12 35.83 -0.38
CA VAL A 44 -4.12 35.49 -1.40
C VAL A 44 -4.49 34.02 -1.31
N ILE A 45 -3.51 33.13 -1.18
CA ILE A 45 -3.72 31.67 -1.05
C ILE A 45 -4.56 31.35 0.20
N GLN A 46 -4.17 31.90 1.36
CA GLN A 46 -4.86 31.67 2.63
C GLN A 46 -6.29 32.23 2.61
N ARG A 47 -6.49 33.42 2.05
CA ARG A 47 -7.82 34.05 1.95
C ARG A 47 -8.80 33.18 1.14
N ASN A 48 -8.31 32.47 0.13
CA ASN A 48 -9.13 31.58 -0.69
C ASN A 48 -9.19 30.14 -0.15
N GLY A 49 -8.46 29.82 0.93
CA GLY A 49 -8.42 28.48 1.51
C GLY A 49 -7.73 27.45 0.61
N TRP A 50 -6.82 27.87 -0.27
CA TRP A 50 -6.06 26.96 -1.13
C TRP A 50 -4.87 26.35 -0.38
N GLU A 51 -4.50 25.13 -0.76
CA GLU A 51 -3.21 24.58 -0.35
C GLU A 51 -2.07 25.36 -1.01
N LEU A 52 -0.91 25.45 -0.35
CA LEU A 52 0.21 26.30 -0.80
C LEU A 52 0.64 25.97 -2.25
N GLU A 53 0.86 24.70 -2.55
CA GLU A 53 1.29 24.26 -3.88
C GLU A 53 0.23 24.51 -4.96
N GLU A 54 -1.04 24.24 -4.63
CA GLU A 54 -2.16 24.50 -5.54
C GLU A 54 -2.29 26.00 -5.81
N GLY A 55 -2.25 26.82 -4.77
CA GLY A 55 -2.35 28.27 -4.88
C GLY A 55 -1.24 28.88 -5.72
N LEU A 56 0.02 28.44 -5.52
CA LEU A 56 1.14 28.87 -6.36
C LEU A 56 0.95 28.48 -7.82
N ARG A 57 0.45 27.26 -8.10
CA ARG A 57 0.17 26.83 -9.48
C ARG A 57 -0.95 27.66 -10.12
N ILE A 58 -2.03 27.95 -9.38
CA ILE A 58 -3.11 28.82 -9.84
C ILE A 58 -2.54 30.19 -10.24
N LEU A 59 -1.76 30.83 -9.36
CA LEU A 59 -1.18 32.15 -9.61
C LEU A 59 -0.25 32.16 -10.83
N LEU A 60 0.63 31.16 -10.96
CA LEU A 60 1.51 31.03 -12.12
C LEU A 60 0.74 30.82 -13.42
N THR A 61 -0.30 29.97 -13.39
CA THR A 61 -1.09 29.66 -14.59
C THR A 61 -1.95 30.84 -14.98
N LEU A 62 -2.54 31.55 -14.01
CA LEU A 62 -3.32 32.75 -14.25
C LEU A 62 -2.47 33.83 -14.93
N GLY A 63 -1.23 34.05 -14.45
CA GLY A 63 -0.30 34.99 -15.08
C GLY A 63 0.05 34.59 -16.52
N SER A 64 0.31 33.30 -16.76
CA SER A 64 0.57 32.79 -18.11
C SER A 64 -0.65 32.96 -19.03
N GLY A 65 -1.84 32.60 -18.58
CA GLY A 65 -3.06 32.68 -19.38
C GLY A 65 -3.47 34.11 -19.68
N TYR A 66 -3.26 35.02 -18.74
CA TYR A 66 -3.46 36.45 -18.99
C TYR A 66 -2.49 36.98 -20.05
N ALA A 67 -1.20 36.60 -19.98
CA ALA A 67 -0.21 36.99 -20.97
C ALA A 67 -0.53 36.43 -22.37
N GLN A 68 -0.93 35.16 -22.45
CA GLN A 68 -1.34 34.51 -23.70
C GLN A 68 -2.63 35.13 -24.27
N GLY A 69 -3.64 35.35 -23.42
CA GLY A 69 -4.90 35.98 -23.81
C GLY A 69 -4.70 37.39 -24.37
N ARG A 70 -3.83 38.19 -23.74
CA ARG A 70 -3.48 39.52 -24.28
C ARG A 70 -2.79 39.44 -25.64
N TYR A 71 -1.87 38.51 -25.81
CA TYR A 71 -1.16 38.31 -27.07
C TYR A 71 -2.09 37.86 -28.20
N LEU A 72 -2.95 36.88 -27.95
CA LEU A 72 -3.87 36.31 -28.94
C LEU A 72 -5.00 37.27 -29.32
N LEU A 73 -5.56 37.99 -28.35
CA LEU A 73 -6.72 38.85 -28.58
C LEU A 73 -6.34 40.26 -29.05
N GLN A 74 -5.05 40.61 -29.07
CA GLN A 74 -4.56 41.98 -29.32
C GLN A 74 -5.42 42.98 -28.55
N ALA A 75 -5.52 42.77 -27.24
CA ALA A 75 -6.52 43.42 -26.40
C ALA A 75 -6.25 44.92 -26.28
N ASP A 76 -6.76 45.68 -27.24
CA ASP A 76 -6.76 47.15 -27.27
C ASP A 76 -8.12 47.71 -26.79
N THR A 77 -9.15 46.86 -26.75
CA THR A 77 -10.50 47.22 -26.29
C THR A 77 -10.84 46.59 -24.93
N GLU A 78 -11.71 47.26 -24.17
CA GLU A 78 -12.15 46.80 -22.85
C GLU A 78 -12.86 45.43 -22.90
N GLN A 79 -13.59 45.15 -23.99
CA GLN A 79 -14.22 43.84 -24.19
C GLN A 79 -13.18 42.72 -24.35
N GLN A 80 -12.08 42.96 -25.08
CA GLN A 80 -11.01 41.98 -25.23
C GLN A 80 -10.28 41.75 -23.89
N HIS A 81 -10.11 42.77 -23.05
CA HIS A 81 -9.54 42.60 -21.71
C HIS A 81 -10.39 41.67 -20.83
N ARG A 82 -11.72 41.84 -20.81
CA ARG A 82 -12.62 40.97 -20.05
C ARG A 82 -12.61 39.53 -20.57
N LEU A 83 -12.43 39.33 -21.88
CA LEU A 83 -12.28 38.01 -22.46
C LEU A 83 -10.94 37.37 -22.09
N ALA A 84 -9.85 38.14 -22.10
CA ALA A 84 -8.53 37.65 -21.67
C ALA A 84 -8.53 37.24 -20.19
N GLU A 85 -9.19 38.00 -19.33
CA GLU A 85 -9.34 37.67 -17.91
C GLU A 85 -10.12 36.36 -17.70
N ARG A 86 -11.28 36.21 -18.33
CA ARG A 86 -12.06 34.96 -18.26
C ARG A 86 -11.31 33.75 -18.81
N LEU A 87 -10.50 33.95 -19.87
CA LEU A 87 -9.67 32.91 -20.43
C LEU A 87 -8.58 32.50 -19.43
N ALA A 88 -7.93 33.46 -18.77
CA ALA A 88 -6.95 33.19 -17.73
C ALA A 88 -7.55 32.40 -16.55
N ASP A 89 -8.77 32.76 -16.12
CA ASP A 89 -9.49 32.04 -15.05
C ASP A 89 -9.73 30.57 -15.45
N LEU A 90 -10.28 30.33 -16.65
CA LEU A 90 -10.55 28.98 -17.14
C LEU A 90 -9.28 28.15 -17.30
N GLU A 91 -8.20 28.75 -17.80
CA GLU A 91 -6.91 28.08 -17.93
C GLU A 91 -6.31 27.71 -16.58
N SER A 92 -6.43 28.59 -15.58
CA SER A 92 -5.95 28.32 -14.22
C SER A 92 -6.65 27.10 -13.61
N VAL A 93 -7.97 27.01 -13.73
CA VAL A 93 -8.77 25.88 -13.22
C VAL A 93 -8.43 24.61 -13.99
N ALA A 94 -8.36 24.70 -15.32
CA ALA A 94 -8.04 23.57 -16.18
C ALA A 94 -6.64 23.00 -15.88
N ALA A 95 -5.64 23.85 -15.64
CA ALA A 95 -4.29 23.40 -15.31
C ALA A 95 -4.21 22.70 -13.95
N VAL A 96 -4.90 23.21 -12.92
CA VAL A 96 -4.98 22.54 -11.62
C VAL A 96 -5.65 21.18 -11.74
N MET A 97 -6.79 21.12 -12.44
CA MET A 97 -7.50 19.86 -12.67
C MET A 97 -6.62 18.87 -13.43
N LYS A 98 -5.95 19.31 -14.50
CA LYS A 98 -5.04 18.49 -15.29
C LYS A 98 -3.92 17.90 -14.44
N PHE A 99 -3.30 18.71 -13.58
CA PHE A 99 -2.24 18.23 -12.69
C PHE A 99 -2.76 17.23 -11.65
N ARG A 100 -3.91 17.52 -11.02
CA ARG A 100 -4.54 16.61 -10.04
C ARG A 100 -4.86 15.27 -10.68
N THR A 101 -5.49 15.28 -11.84
CA THR A 101 -5.82 14.06 -12.59
C THR A 101 -4.55 13.26 -12.92
N TYR A 102 -3.49 13.92 -13.40
CA TYR A 102 -2.23 13.25 -13.67
C TYR A 102 -1.62 12.61 -12.41
N THR A 103 -1.64 13.32 -11.27
CA THR A 103 -1.12 12.82 -9.99
C THR A 103 -1.93 11.61 -9.52
N PHE A 104 -3.26 11.71 -9.53
CA PHE A 104 -4.14 10.61 -9.14
C PHE A 104 -3.96 9.38 -10.03
N MET A 105 -3.76 9.56 -11.33
CA MET A 105 -3.48 8.45 -12.23
C MET A 105 -2.17 7.76 -11.91
N ARG A 106 -1.09 8.53 -11.69
CA ARG A 106 0.22 7.99 -11.33
C ARG A 106 0.15 7.20 -10.02
N ASP A 107 -0.56 7.74 -9.03
CA ASP A 107 -0.77 7.06 -7.75
C ASP A 107 -1.58 5.77 -7.93
N ASN A 108 -2.62 5.80 -8.77
CA ASN A 108 -3.41 4.61 -9.09
C ASN A 108 -2.54 3.53 -9.76
N GLN A 109 -1.72 3.89 -10.75
CA GLN A 109 -0.79 2.95 -11.40
C GLN A 109 0.18 2.30 -10.39
N VAL A 110 0.70 3.08 -9.45
CA VAL A 110 1.56 2.55 -8.37
C VAL A 110 0.77 1.59 -7.47
N LEU A 111 -0.49 1.89 -7.17
CA LEU A 111 -1.36 1.01 -6.39
C LEU A 111 -1.70 -0.28 -7.14
N GLU A 112 -1.98 -0.22 -8.44
CA GLU A 112 -2.20 -1.38 -9.31
C GLU A 112 -0.97 -2.31 -9.30
N MET A 113 0.23 -1.75 -9.48
CA MET A 113 1.48 -2.53 -9.42
C MET A 113 1.69 -3.18 -8.04
N ARG A 114 1.45 -2.44 -6.95
CA ARG A 114 1.58 -2.98 -5.59
C ARG A 114 0.55 -4.05 -5.30
N SER A 115 -0.68 -3.87 -5.77
CA SER A 115 -1.76 -4.86 -5.65
C SER A 115 -1.38 -6.17 -6.35
N ALA A 116 -0.90 -6.10 -7.59
CA ALA A 116 -0.43 -7.27 -8.33
C ALA A 116 0.74 -7.98 -7.63
N ALA A 117 1.71 -7.21 -7.10
CA ALA A 117 2.82 -7.77 -6.34
C ALA A 117 2.37 -8.50 -5.06
N LEU A 118 1.41 -7.94 -4.33
CA LEU A 118 0.84 -8.56 -3.13
C LEU A 118 0.06 -9.83 -3.48
N GLN A 119 -0.74 -9.81 -4.54
CA GLN A 119 -1.46 -11.00 -5.00
C GLN A 119 -0.50 -12.14 -5.36
N ASN A 120 0.58 -11.84 -6.07
CA ASN A 120 1.62 -12.82 -6.38
C ASN A 120 2.30 -13.37 -5.12
N ALA A 121 2.57 -12.51 -4.13
CA ALA A 121 3.15 -12.95 -2.86
C ALA A 121 2.20 -13.87 -2.07
N VAL A 122 0.90 -13.56 -2.05
CA VAL A 122 -0.12 -14.42 -1.42
C VAL A 122 -0.15 -15.80 -2.07
N VAL A 123 -0.24 -15.86 -3.41
CA VAL A 123 -0.23 -17.14 -4.15
C VAL A 123 1.06 -17.92 -3.87
N GLY A 124 2.21 -17.25 -3.80
CA GLY A 124 3.49 -17.87 -3.46
C GLY A 124 3.50 -18.45 -2.04
N LEU A 125 3.00 -17.70 -1.05
CA LEU A 125 2.89 -18.17 0.33
C LEU A 125 1.93 -19.35 0.47
N GLU A 126 0.80 -19.31 -0.22
CA GLU A 126 -0.16 -20.42 -0.26
C GLU A 126 0.49 -21.69 -0.82
N ALA A 127 1.26 -21.58 -1.90
CA ALA A 127 2.01 -22.71 -2.45
C ALA A 127 3.04 -23.28 -1.45
N VAL A 128 3.76 -22.41 -0.73
CA VAL A 128 4.70 -22.84 0.33
C VAL A 128 3.97 -23.54 1.47
N VAL A 129 2.83 -23.01 1.92
CA VAL A 129 2.02 -23.64 2.98
C VAL A 129 1.52 -25.01 2.54
N GLN A 130 1.05 -25.15 1.30
CA GLN A 130 0.60 -26.45 0.78
C GLN A 130 1.74 -27.46 0.72
N ARG A 131 2.92 -27.03 0.25
CA ARG A 131 4.13 -27.88 0.25
C ARG A 131 4.52 -28.33 1.66
N LEU A 132 4.55 -27.41 2.63
CA LEU A 132 4.90 -27.76 4.01
C LEU A 132 3.88 -28.71 4.64
N ARG A 133 2.59 -28.57 4.30
CA ARG A 133 1.54 -29.50 4.73
C ARG A 133 1.76 -30.89 4.14
N SER A 134 2.06 -31.00 2.85
CA SER A 134 2.33 -32.31 2.23
C SER A 134 3.60 -32.96 2.76
N GLU A 135 4.66 -32.18 3.02
CA GLU A 135 5.89 -32.68 3.66
C GLU A 135 5.62 -33.18 5.08
N ARG A 136 4.85 -32.43 5.89
CA ARG A 136 4.42 -32.86 7.22
C ARG A 136 3.64 -34.18 7.15
N ASP A 137 2.69 -34.30 6.24
CA ASP A 137 1.84 -35.49 6.12
C ASP A 137 2.67 -36.73 5.73
N ALA A 138 3.64 -36.57 4.83
CA ALA A 138 4.58 -37.63 4.48
C ALA A 138 5.43 -38.06 5.68
N LEU A 139 6.01 -37.11 6.43
CA LEU A 139 6.81 -37.39 7.63
C LEU A 139 5.98 -38.07 8.74
N CYS A 140 4.73 -37.64 8.94
CA CYS A 140 3.83 -38.30 9.89
C CYS A 140 3.58 -39.76 9.49
N ALA A 141 3.33 -40.04 8.21
CA ALA A 141 3.13 -41.40 7.72
C ALA A 141 4.39 -42.27 7.87
N GLU A 142 5.59 -41.71 7.67
CA GLU A 142 6.85 -42.41 7.93
C GLU A 142 7.06 -42.72 9.41
N LEU A 143 6.78 -41.76 10.30
CA LEU A 143 6.86 -41.99 11.74
C LEU A 143 5.89 -43.07 12.21
N GLU A 144 4.67 -43.12 11.66
CA GLU A 144 3.72 -44.18 11.95
C GLU A 144 4.24 -45.55 11.51
N LYS A 145 4.82 -45.65 10.30
CA LYS A 145 5.46 -46.89 9.81
C LYS A 145 6.61 -47.34 10.71
N LEU A 146 7.50 -46.42 11.08
CA LEU A 146 8.64 -46.72 11.96
C LEU A 146 8.19 -47.15 13.35
N ARG A 147 7.17 -46.49 13.92
CA ARG A 147 6.58 -46.89 15.20
C ARG A 147 5.98 -48.30 15.14
N ALA A 148 5.28 -48.63 14.06
CA ALA A 148 4.73 -49.97 13.86
C ALA A 148 5.85 -51.03 13.76
N GLU A 149 6.93 -50.73 13.03
CA GLU A 149 8.08 -51.63 12.90
C GLU A 149 8.81 -51.85 14.23
N VAL A 150 9.07 -50.78 14.99
CA VAL A 150 9.66 -50.88 16.33
C VAL A 150 8.77 -51.71 17.25
N THR A 151 7.46 -51.48 17.22
CA THR A 151 6.49 -52.24 18.02
C THR A 151 6.54 -53.73 17.63
N ARG A 152 6.59 -54.05 16.33
CA ARG A 152 6.72 -55.44 15.84
C ARG A 152 8.00 -56.10 16.34
N LEU A 153 9.13 -55.42 16.23
CA LEU A 153 10.43 -55.93 16.70
C LEU A 153 10.42 -56.15 18.21
N GLN A 154 9.86 -55.23 18.99
CA GLN A 154 9.69 -55.38 20.44
C GLN A 154 8.82 -56.59 20.80
N HIS A 155 7.72 -56.85 20.09
CA HIS A 155 6.90 -58.05 20.31
C HIS A 155 7.66 -59.33 19.94
N SER A 156 8.43 -59.32 18.85
CA SER A 156 9.26 -60.48 18.46
C SER A 156 10.39 -60.77 19.47
N ALA A 157 11.02 -59.73 20.01
CA ALA A 157 12.04 -59.84 21.06
C ALA A 157 11.43 -60.24 22.40
N GLY A 158 10.25 -59.71 22.75
CA GLY A 158 9.48 -60.09 23.93
C GLY A 158 9.09 -61.57 23.92
N ASN A 159 8.61 -62.09 22.80
CA ASN A 159 8.34 -63.53 22.64
C ASN A 159 9.60 -64.42 22.78
N SER A 160 10.78 -63.86 22.52
CA SER A 160 12.06 -64.54 22.71
C SER A 160 12.58 -64.41 24.16
N ALA A 161 12.20 -63.35 24.87
CA ALA A 161 12.59 -63.08 26.25
C ALA A 161 11.66 -63.70 27.31
N THR A 162 10.46 -64.18 26.94
CA THR A 162 9.53 -64.87 27.87
C THR A 162 10.06 -66.20 28.44
N LEU A 163 11.27 -66.65 28.06
CA LEU A 163 11.95 -67.79 28.67
C LEU A 163 13.08 -67.42 29.66
N MET A 164 13.42 -66.13 29.84
CA MET A 164 14.33 -65.74 30.91
C MET A 164 13.94 -64.40 31.53
N THR A 165 13.77 -64.45 32.85
CA THR A 165 13.97 -63.36 33.83
C THR A 165 12.70 -62.71 34.39
N SER A 166 12.23 -63.31 35.49
CA SER A 166 11.69 -62.57 36.64
C SER A 166 12.81 -61.73 37.28
N ALA A 167 12.83 -60.42 37.05
CA ALA A 167 13.62 -59.49 37.85
C ALA A 167 12.94 -58.11 37.89
N SER A 168 12.92 -57.54 39.10
CA SER A 168 12.25 -56.32 39.55
C SER A 168 12.39 -55.09 38.64
N PRO A 169 11.41 -54.15 38.71
CA PRO A 169 11.50 -52.86 38.02
C PRO A 169 12.52 -51.94 38.72
N PRO A 170 13.40 -51.24 37.98
CA PRO A 170 14.10 -50.08 38.51
C PRO A 170 13.22 -48.83 38.44
N GLU A 171 13.19 -48.07 39.53
CA GLU A 171 12.63 -46.72 39.62
C GLU A 171 13.18 -45.82 38.50
N VAL A 172 12.27 -45.16 37.77
CA VAL A 172 12.60 -44.16 36.77
C VAL A 172 12.76 -42.80 37.48
N PRO A 173 13.95 -42.18 37.47
CA PRO A 173 14.13 -40.82 37.98
C PRO A 173 13.42 -39.81 37.06
N ALA A 174 12.76 -38.84 37.68
CA ALA A 174 12.01 -37.78 37.03
C ALA A 174 12.86 -37.01 35.99
N PRO A 175 12.25 -36.59 34.86
CA PRO A 175 12.97 -35.85 33.82
C PRO A 175 13.43 -34.48 34.34
N PRO A 176 14.68 -34.06 34.07
CA PRO A 176 15.13 -32.72 34.38
C PRO A 176 14.30 -31.70 33.61
N GLY A 177 13.77 -30.71 34.33
CA GLY A 177 12.91 -29.65 33.82
C GLY A 177 13.44 -29.04 32.51
N ASN A 178 12.63 -29.22 31.46
CA ASN A 178 12.89 -28.74 30.12
C ASN A 178 12.80 -27.20 30.11
N LYS A 179 13.95 -26.52 30.27
CA LYS A 179 14.10 -25.05 30.24
C LYS A 179 13.75 -24.41 28.88
N LEU A 180 13.42 -25.21 27.86
CA LEU A 180 13.07 -24.73 26.51
C LEU A 180 11.62 -24.24 26.37
N LEU A 181 10.76 -24.43 27.38
CA LEU A 181 9.40 -23.88 27.38
C LEU A 181 9.33 -22.35 27.63
N TYR A 182 10.43 -21.69 27.99
CA TYR A 182 10.45 -20.24 28.20
C TYR A 182 10.68 -19.40 26.93
N VAL A 183 11.18 -19.98 25.82
CA VAL A 183 11.48 -19.19 24.61
C VAL A 183 10.27 -19.06 23.68
N LEU A 184 9.36 -20.04 23.65
CA LEU A 184 8.14 -19.92 22.82
C LEU A 184 7.07 -19.00 23.43
N HIS A 185 7.10 -18.74 24.74
CA HIS A 185 6.15 -17.82 25.39
C HIS A 185 6.54 -16.34 25.26
N LEU A 186 7.80 -16.04 24.92
CA LEU A 186 8.28 -14.68 24.63
C LEU A 186 8.00 -14.23 23.18
N LEU A 187 7.76 -15.16 22.25
CA LEU A 187 7.43 -14.84 20.86
C LEU A 187 5.92 -14.67 20.61
N THR A 188 5.05 -15.27 21.42
CA THR A 188 3.58 -15.10 21.29
C THR A 188 3.04 -13.85 21.99
N CYS A 189 3.77 -13.25 22.95
CA CYS A 189 3.39 -11.96 23.53
C CYS A 189 3.83 -10.73 22.72
N GLY A 190 4.69 -10.89 21.70
CA GLY A 190 5.16 -9.79 20.85
C GLY A 190 4.21 -9.41 19.72
N LEU A 191 3.25 -10.27 19.35
CA LEU A 191 2.36 -10.06 18.20
C LEU A 191 0.94 -9.58 18.58
N GLN A 192 0.72 -9.19 19.84
CA GLN A 192 -0.58 -8.74 20.35
C GLN A 192 -0.53 -7.34 20.98
N ARG A 193 0.34 -6.47 20.44
CA ARG A 193 0.28 -5.00 20.57
C ARG A 193 0.37 -4.35 19.20
N GLY A 194 -0.66 -4.58 18.38
CA GLY A 194 -0.81 -3.96 17.07
C GLY A 194 -2.27 -3.66 16.75
N ASN A 195 -3.11 -3.39 17.76
CA ASN A 195 -4.46 -2.88 17.55
C ASN A 195 -4.89 -1.95 18.70
N SER A 196 -4.04 -0.98 19.04
CA SER A 196 -4.48 0.22 19.75
C SER A 196 -5.04 1.17 18.71
N GLY A 197 -6.34 1.04 18.43
CA GLY A 197 -7.17 2.15 17.98
C GLY A 197 -7.04 3.29 18.98
N CYS A 198 -6.03 4.13 18.79
CA CYS A 198 -5.82 5.35 19.53
C CYS A 198 -6.83 6.37 19.00
N ARG A 199 -8.06 6.31 19.54
CA ARG A 199 -8.95 7.48 19.55
C ARG A 199 -8.26 8.56 20.37
N ARG A 200 -7.45 9.41 19.73
CA ARG A 200 -7.10 10.73 20.28
C ARG A 200 -8.24 11.69 20.00
N SER A 201 -9.22 11.65 20.89
CA SER A 201 -10.02 12.82 21.23
C SER A 201 -9.18 13.75 22.10
N GLY A 202 -8.58 14.78 21.50
CA GLY A 202 -8.21 16.03 22.19
C GLY A 202 -8.99 17.13 21.48
N TRP A 203 -10.03 17.77 22.05
CA TRP A 203 -9.99 18.61 23.26
C TRP A 203 -8.72 19.48 23.30
N TRP A 204 -8.74 20.55 22.53
CA TRP A 204 -8.25 21.85 23.01
C TRP A 204 -9.29 22.92 22.72
N ARG A 205 -9.77 23.51 23.81
CA ARG A 205 -10.68 24.63 23.90
C ARG A 205 -9.82 25.87 24.22
N ALA A 206 -9.97 26.91 23.42
CA ALA A 206 -9.90 28.35 23.71
C ALA A 206 -8.76 28.98 24.54
N ARG A 207 -8.19 30.05 23.96
CA ARG A 207 -7.79 31.38 24.48
C ARG A 207 -6.57 31.84 23.65
N SER A 208 -6.49 33.02 23.05
CA SER A 208 -7.11 34.33 23.29
C SER A 208 -7.21 35.10 21.97
#